data_AF-A0A2U1VV84-F1
#
_entry.id   AF-A0A2U1VV84-F1
#
_cell.length_a   1.000
_cell.length_b   1.000
_cell.length_c   1.000
_cell.angle_alpha   90.00
_cell.angle_beta   90.00
_cell.angle_gamma   90.00
#
_symmetry.space_group_name_H-M   'P 1'
#
loop_
_entity.id
_entity.type
_entity.pdbx_description
1 polymer ?
#
loop_
_entity_poly.entity_id
_entity_poly.type
_entity_poly.pdbx_seq_one_letter_code
_entity_poly.pdbx_strand_id
1 'polypeptide(L)' 'MSKAHAIPWTSKIQVIKDALDQFEGNRIRRWQVINRLVSIGLSADDANMIADHGSIPPHILNDWRAARK' A
#
# COMPACT_ATOMS: atom_id res chain seq x y z
N MET A 1 22.43 1.48 13.78
CA MET A 1 22.08 2.07 12.47
C MET A 1 21.32 1.02 11.67
N SER A 2 19.98 1.04 11.72
CA SER A 2 19.17 0.03 11.04
C SER A 2 19.15 0.32 9.54
N LYS A 3 19.74 -0.57 8.74
CA LYS A 3 19.57 -0.58 7.28
C LYS A 3 18.08 -0.67 6.98
N ALA A 4 17.47 0.43 6.53
CA ALA A 4 16.12 0.40 6.01
C ALA A 4 16.10 -0.59 4.84
N HIS A 5 15.58 -1.79 5.08
CA HIS A 5 15.32 -2.75 4.01
C HIS A 5 14.22 -2.14 3.15
N ALA A 6 14.62 -1.61 1.99
CA ALA A 6 13.67 -1.17 0.99
C ALA A 6 12.79 -2.37 0.63
N ILE A 7 11.50 -2.30 0.98
CA ILE A 7 10.53 -3.33 0.63
C ILE A 7 10.44 -3.34 -0.91
N PRO A 8 10.70 -4.48 -1.58
CA PRO A 8 10.58 -4.57 -3.03
C PRO A 8 9.20 -4.13 -3.50
N TRP A 9 9.10 -3.45 -4.65
CA TRP A 9 7.83 -2.94 -5.17
C TRP A 9 6.76 -4.04 -5.33
N THR A 10 7.16 -5.26 -5.72
CA THR A 10 6.29 -6.44 -5.79
C THR A 10 5.71 -6.78 -4.43
N SER A 11 6.54 -6.73 -3.38
CA SER A 11 6.11 -6.93 -2.00
C SER A 11 5.16 -5.83 -1.53
N LYS A 12 5.35 -4.58 -1.97
CA LYS A 12 4.40 -3.49 -1.65
C LYS A 12 3.02 -3.70 -2.27
N ILE A 13 2.95 -4.10 -3.55
CA ILE A 13 1.67 -4.43 -4.21
C ILE A 13 0.98 -5.59 -3.50
N GLN A 14 1.75 -6.61 -3.08
CA GLN A 14 1.20 -7.75 -2.36
C GLN A 14 0.63 -7.34 -0.99
N VAL A 15 1.29 -6.43 -0.26
CA VAL A 15 0.76 -5.86 0.98
C VAL A 15 -0.53 -5.09 0.75
N ILE A 16 -0.63 -4.32 -0.35
CA ILE A 16 -1.89 -3.61 -0.68
C ILE A 16 -3.02 -4.61 -0.89
N LYS A 17 -2.79 -5.63 -1.73
CA LYS A 17 -3.80 -6.65 -2.03
C LYS A 17 -4.26 -7.41 -0.78
N ASP A 18 -3.31 -7.87 0.03
CA ASP A 18 -3.63 -8.56 1.29
C ASP A 18 -4.42 -7.66 2.27
N ALA A 19 -4.09 -6.37 2.36
CA ALA A 19 -4.85 -5.44 3.19
C ALA A 19 -6.28 -5.25 2.69
N LEU A 20 -6.48 -5.16 1.36
CA LEU A 20 -7.81 -5.05 0.77
C LEU A 20 -8.62 -6.34 0.93
N ASP A 21 -8.03 -7.51 0.68
CA ASP A 21 -8.69 -8.82 0.87
C ASP A 21 -9.13 -9.01 2.33
N GLN A 22 -8.31 -8.60 3.30
CA GLN A 22 -8.67 -8.64 4.72
C GLN A 22 -9.78 -7.64 5.08
N PHE A 23 -9.84 -6.50 4.39
CA PHE A 23 -10.89 -5.50 4.59
C PHE A 23 -12.22 -5.97 4.00
N GLU A 24 -12.22 -6.49 2.77
CA GLU A 24 -13.39 -7.10 2.13
C GLU A 24 -13.91 -8.30 2.92
N GLY A 25 -12.99 -9.10 3.49
CA GLY A 25 -13.32 -10.18 4.42
C GLY A 25 -13.76 -9.73 5.82
N ASN A 26 -13.90 -8.42 6.06
CA ASN A 26 -14.27 -7.80 7.34
C ASN A 26 -13.38 -8.25 8.52
N ARG A 27 -12.14 -8.65 8.24
CA ARG A 27 -11.13 -9.08 9.23
C ARG A 27 -10.39 -7.90 9.83
N ILE A 28 -10.26 -6.82 9.07
CA ILE A 28 -9.67 -5.55 9.52
C ILE A 28 -10.60 -4.38 9.18
N ARG A 29 -10.39 -3.25 9.83
CA ARG A 29 -11.12 -1.99 9.60
C ARG A 29 -10.37 -1.09 8.61
N ARG A 30 -11.08 -0.13 8.01
CA ARG A 30 -10.54 0.88 7.08
C ARG A 30 -9.26 1.56 7.60
N TRP A 31 -9.25 1.97 8.87
CA TRP A 31 -8.07 2.61 9.46
C TRP A 31 -6.84 1.68 9.52
N GLN A 32 -7.04 0.37 9.66
CA GLN A 32 -5.96 -0.61 9.66
C GLN A 32 -5.38 -0.81 8.25
N VAL A 33 -6.23 -0.73 7.21
CA VAL A 33 -5.77 -0.69 5.81
C VAL A 33 -4.85 0.51 5.63
N ILE A 34 -5.31 1.71 5.98
CA ILE A 34 -4.55 2.96 5.82
C ILE A 34 -3.20 2.88 6.55
N ASN A 35 -3.18 2.41 7.80
CA ASN A 35 -1.92 2.26 8.55
C ASN A 35 -0.94 1.29 7.86
N ARG A 36 -1.42 0.17 7.31
CA ARG A 36 -0.56 -0.75 6.56
C ARG A 36 -0.01 -0.10 5.29
N LEU A 37 -0.83 0.66 4.57
CA LEU A 37 -0.41 1.36 3.36
C LEU A 37 0.63 2.46 3.63
N VAL A 38 0.41 3.26 4.67
CA VAL A 38 1.39 4.26 5.10
C VAL A 38 2.70 3.60 5.55
N SER A 39 2.64 2.43 6.21
CA SER A 39 3.84 1.72 6.67
C SER A 39 4.78 1.25 5.55
N ILE A 40 4.25 1.05 4.33
CA ILE A 40 5.03 0.68 3.15
C ILE A 40 5.44 1.89 2.29
N GLY A 41 5.16 3.11 2.78
CA GLY A 41 5.58 4.37 2.20
C GLY A 41 4.60 4.99 1.20
N LEU A 42 3.30 4.65 1.27
CA LEU A 42 2.28 5.45 0.57
C LEU A 42 2.01 6.74 1.34
N SER A 43 1.63 7.79 0.60
CA SER A 43 1.08 8.99 1.22
C SER A 43 -0.25 8.66 1.92
N ALA A 44 -0.64 9.48 2.90
CA ALA A 44 -1.93 9.33 3.56
C ALA A 44 -3.09 9.50 2.57
N ASP A 45 -2.95 10.39 1.58
CA ASP A 45 -3.98 10.63 0.56
C ASP A 45 -4.15 9.39 -0.34
N ASP A 46 -3.05 8.81 -0.81
CA ASP A 46 -3.07 7.58 -1.59
C ASP A 46 -3.65 6.40 -0.81
N ALA A 47 -3.28 6.28 0.47
CA ALA A 47 -3.79 5.24 1.34
C ALA A 47 -5.31 5.37 1.57
N ASN A 48 -5.82 6.60 1.70
CA ASN A 48 -7.26 6.85 1.79
C ASN A 48 -7.98 6.48 0.49
N MET A 49 -7.46 6.92 -0.67
CA MET A 49 -8.05 6.58 -1.97
C MET A 49 -8.12 5.07 -2.18
N ILE A 50 -7.05 4.34 -1.88
CA ILE A 50 -7.03 2.88 -2.01
C ILE A 50 -8.04 2.23 -1.05
N ALA A 51 -8.11 2.71 0.19
CA ALA A 51 -9.03 2.15 1.19
C ALA A 51 -10.51 2.40 0.85
N ASP A 52 -10.82 3.50 0.15
CA ASP A 52 -12.19 3.85 -0.27
C ASP A 52 -12.60 3.17 -1.59
N HIS A 53 -11.69 3.09 -2.55
CA HIS A 53 -11.98 2.60 -3.90
C HIS A 53 -11.55 1.15 -4.15
N GLY A 54 -10.82 0.53 -3.23
CA GLY A 54 -10.34 -0.86 -3.37
C GLY A 54 -9.39 -1.07 -4.55
N SER A 55 -8.79 0.00 -5.10
CA SER A 55 -7.98 -0.04 -6.30
C SER A 55 -6.73 0.80 -6.15
N ILE A 56 -5.65 0.40 -6.83
CA ILE A 56 -4.35 1.09 -6.79
C ILE A 56 -4.32 2.18 -7.87
N PRO A 57 -4.17 3.46 -7.51
CA PRO A 57 -4.03 4.54 -8.47
C PRO A 57 -2.85 4.35 -9.45
N PRO A 58 -3.00 4.75 -10.74
CA PRO A 58 -1.96 4.57 -11.75
C PRO A 58 -0.64 5.29 -11.45
N HIS A 59 -0.68 6.45 -10.79
CA HIS A 59 0.54 7.21 -10.46
C HIS A 59 1.43 6.47 -9.47
N ILE A 60 0.87 5.74 -8.51
CA ILE A 60 1.62 4.92 -7.55
C ILE A 60 2.38 3.79 -8.27
N LEU A 61 1.73 3.16 -9.25
CA LEU A 61 2.36 2.14 -10.07
C LEU A 61 3.52 2.71 -10.89
N ASN A 62 3.39 3.94 -11.39
CA ASN A 62 4.44 4.62 -12.13
C ASN A 62 5.61 5.03 -11.24
N ASP A 63 5.35 5.58 -10.05
CA ASP A 63 6.39 6.02 -9.10
C ASP A 63 7.25 4.86 -8.64
N TRP A 64 6.64 3.72 -8.31
CA TRP A 64 7.39 2.53 -7.87
C TRP A 64 8.12 1.83 -9.00
N ARG A 65 7.60 1.92 -10.23
CA ARG A 65 8.31 1.44 -11.42
C ARG A 65 9.50 2.34 -11.77
N ALA A 66 9.36 3.65 -11.59
CA ALA A 66 10.42 4.63 -11.80
C ALA A 66 11.55 4.48 -10.77
N ALA A 67 11.21 4.21 -9.50
CA ALA A 67 12.18 3.97 -8.42
C ALA A 67 13.07 2.72 -8.59
N ARG A 68 12.90 1.95 -9.69
CA ARG A 68 13.75 0.83 -10.08
C ARG A 68 14.94 1.25 -10.97
N LYS A 69 14.86 2.41 -11.63
CA LYS A 69 15.95 2.96 -12.45
C LYS A 69 16.93 3.73 -11.58
#